data_AF-F7J059-F1
#
_entry.id   AF-F7J059-F1
#
_cell.length_a   1.000
_cell.length_b   1.000
_cell.length_c   1.000
_cell.angle_alpha   90.00
_cell.angle_beta   90.00
_cell.angle_gamma   90.00
#
_symmetry.space_group_name_H-M   'P 1'
#
loop_
_entity.id
_entity.type
_entity.pdbx_description
1 polymer ?
#
loop_
_entity_poly.entity_id
_entity_poly.type
_entity_poly.pdbx_seq_one_letter_code
_entity_poly.pdbx_strand_id
1 'polypeptide(L)'
;LLLASQQASTVLGLDLSGRHGPTCHTTKAFLRDEADFRDKLSPIVLSLNVSLQPEKDGLAPALMLHGDTHIQEQTRIILDCGEDDLCVPQLQLTASVTGSPLLVGADNVLELQMEAANEGEGAYEAELAVHLPPGAHYMRALSNIEGFERIICNQKRENETKVVLCELGNPMKRNAQIGITMLVS
;
A
#
# COMPACT_ATOMS: atom_id res chain seq x y z
N LEU A 1 -19.35 4.38 -8.74
CA LEU A 1 -20.05 5.48 -9.45
C LEU A 1 -20.15 6.68 -8.52
N LEU A 2 -20.17 7.90 -9.04
CA LEU A 2 -20.35 9.11 -8.25
C LEU A 2 -21.83 9.31 -7.93
N LEU A 3 -22.15 9.65 -6.69
CA LEU A 3 -23.53 9.74 -6.21
C LEU A 3 -24.32 10.84 -6.93
N ALA A 4 -23.67 11.96 -7.26
CA ALA A 4 -24.32 13.12 -7.86
C ALA A 4 -24.67 12.95 -9.35
N SER A 5 -23.86 12.20 -10.11
CA SER A 5 -24.01 12.08 -11.57
C SER A 5 -24.30 10.65 -12.04
N GLN A 6 -24.18 9.65 -11.16
CA GLN A 6 -24.17 8.22 -11.49
C GLN A 6 -23.13 7.84 -12.55
N GLN A 7 -22.08 8.64 -12.74
CA GLN A 7 -20.97 8.37 -13.67
C GLN A 7 -19.75 7.80 -12.94
N ALA A 8 -18.82 7.18 -13.66
CA ALA A 8 -17.58 6.66 -13.08
C ALA A 8 -16.50 7.73 -12.84
N SER A 9 -16.66 8.92 -13.44
CA SER A 9 -15.69 10.01 -13.38
C SER A 9 -16.41 11.37 -13.31
N THR A 10 -15.67 12.39 -12.90
CA THR A 10 -16.10 13.80 -12.94
C THR A 10 -14.90 14.70 -13.19
N VAL A 11 -15.15 15.89 -13.70
CA VAL A 11 -14.15 16.94 -13.89
C VAL A 11 -14.53 18.12 -13.01
N LEU A 12 -13.58 18.59 -12.21
CA LEU A 12 -13.77 19.71 -11.29
C LEU A 12 -12.85 20.86 -11.67
N GLY A 13 -13.41 22.07 -11.78
CA GLY A 13 -12.62 23.30 -11.90
C GLY A 13 -12.07 23.70 -10.53
N LEU A 14 -10.75 23.80 -10.42
CA LEU A 14 -10.07 24.24 -9.21
C LEU A 14 -9.46 25.63 -9.43
N ASP A 15 -9.84 26.59 -8.58
CA ASP A 15 -9.20 27.90 -8.55
C ASP A 15 -8.10 27.93 -7.48
N LEU A 16 -6.85 28.00 -7.95
CA LEU A 16 -5.65 28.02 -7.12
C LEU A 16 -5.10 29.45 -6.93
N SER A 17 -5.79 30.48 -7.44
CA SER A 17 -5.31 31.86 -7.37
C SER A 17 -5.23 32.37 -5.92
N GLY A 18 -4.09 32.95 -5.56
CA GLY A 18 -3.87 33.61 -4.26
C GLY A 18 -3.80 32.69 -3.03
N ARG A 19 -3.74 31.36 -3.18
CA ARG A 19 -3.66 30.41 -2.06
C ARG A 19 -2.24 29.92 -1.81
N HIS A 20 -1.82 29.89 -0.54
CA HIS A 20 -0.53 29.34 -0.07
C HIS A 20 -0.63 27.88 0.43
N GLY A 21 -1.79 27.21 0.29
CA GLY A 21 -2.03 25.86 0.81
C GLY A 21 -2.90 24.99 -0.10
N PRO A 22 -2.97 23.67 0.16
CA PRO A 22 -3.71 22.73 -0.68
C PRO A 22 -5.22 23.00 -0.64
N THR A 23 -5.90 22.75 -1.76
CA THR A 23 -7.36 22.84 -1.86
C THR A 23 -7.94 21.43 -1.91
N CYS A 24 -8.86 21.13 -0.98
CA CYS A 24 -9.46 19.79 -0.84
C CYS A 24 -10.94 19.83 -1.24
N HIS A 25 -11.37 18.83 -2.01
CA HIS A 25 -12.76 18.61 -2.34
C HIS A 25 -13.14 17.15 -2.07
N THR A 26 -14.34 16.94 -1.55
CA THR A 26 -14.86 15.61 -1.24
C THR A 26 -16.05 15.30 -2.14
N THR A 27 -16.03 14.12 -2.76
CA THR A 27 -17.14 13.59 -3.53
C THR A 27 -17.52 12.22 -2.99
N LYS A 28 -18.84 11.96 -2.89
CA LYS A 28 -19.36 10.66 -2.49
C LYS A 28 -19.51 9.76 -3.71
N ALA A 29 -19.00 8.55 -3.61
CA ALA A 29 -19.21 7.48 -4.57
C ALA A 29 -19.98 6.32 -3.91
N PHE A 30 -20.60 5.48 -4.74
CA PHE A 30 -21.31 4.27 -4.32
C PHE A 30 -20.89 3.09 -5.21
N LEU A 31 -20.95 1.89 -4.63
CA LEU A 31 -20.79 0.63 -5.32
C LEU A 31 -22.12 0.21 -5.96
N ARG A 32 -22.08 -0.49 -7.08
CA ARG A 32 -23.30 -1.05 -7.69
C ARG A 32 -23.88 -2.16 -6.80
N ASP A 33 -25.09 -2.61 -7.13
CA ASP A 33 -25.68 -3.75 -6.43
C ASP A 33 -24.80 -5.00 -6.61
N GLU A 34 -24.75 -5.86 -5.60
CA GLU A 34 -23.94 -7.08 -5.62
C GLU A 34 -24.29 -7.99 -6.82
N ALA A 35 -25.55 -7.99 -7.27
CA ALA A 35 -25.97 -8.77 -8.43
C ALA A 35 -25.39 -8.25 -9.76
N ASP A 36 -24.92 -7.00 -9.81
CA ASP A 36 -24.46 -6.33 -11.03
C ASP A 36 -23.00 -6.61 -11.37
N PHE A 37 -22.24 -7.23 -10.47
CA PHE A 37 -20.82 -7.50 -10.70
C PHE A 37 -20.36 -8.81 -10.05
N ARG A 38 -19.49 -9.54 -10.76
CA ARG A 38 -18.99 -10.84 -10.29
C ARG A 38 -17.66 -10.75 -9.56
N ASP A 39 -16.85 -9.76 -9.92
CA ASP A 39 -15.52 -9.59 -9.36
C ASP A 39 -15.59 -8.80 -8.05
N LYS A 40 -15.26 -9.48 -6.96
CA LYS A 40 -15.18 -8.90 -5.62
C LYS A 40 -13.74 -8.84 -5.08
N LEU A 41 -12.78 -9.35 -5.85
CA LEU A 41 -11.39 -9.54 -5.40
C LEU A 41 -10.47 -8.47 -5.98
N SER A 42 -10.73 -8.01 -7.21
CA SER A 42 -9.92 -6.96 -7.81
C SER A 42 -10.07 -5.63 -7.06
N PRO A 43 -8.97 -4.89 -6.87
CA PRO A 43 -9.04 -3.57 -6.26
C PRO A 43 -9.82 -2.58 -7.13
N ILE A 44 -10.58 -1.73 -6.45
CA ILE A 44 -11.26 -0.57 -7.04
C ILE A 44 -10.25 0.57 -7.07
N VAL A 45 -9.68 0.82 -8.25
CA VAL A 45 -8.69 1.88 -8.47
C VAL A 45 -9.38 3.23 -8.63
N LEU A 46 -8.91 4.22 -7.88
CA LEU A 46 -9.30 5.63 -7.94
C LEU A 46 -8.14 6.43 -8.54
N SER A 47 -8.37 7.12 -9.65
CA SER A 47 -7.36 7.97 -10.28
C SER A 47 -7.76 9.44 -10.25
N LEU A 48 -6.78 10.31 -9.99
CA LEU A 48 -6.91 11.75 -10.10
C LEU A 48 -5.84 12.27 -11.05
N ASN A 49 -6.27 12.99 -12.08
CA ASN A 49 -5.40 13.64 -13.04
C ASN A 49 -5.69 15.15 -13.06
N VAL A 50 -4.64 15.96 -12.97
CA VAL A 50 -4.69 17.43 -12.94
C VAL A 50 -4.10 17.96 -14.23
N SER A 51 -4.86 18.83 -14.90
CA SER A 51 -4.43 19.51 -16.13
C SER A 51 -4.79 20.99 -16.08
N LEU A 52 -4.04 21.80 -16.83
CA LEU A 52 -4.35 23.22 -17.02
C LEU A 52 -5.47 23.36 -18.03
N GLN A 53 -6.38 24.32 -17.80
CA GLN A 53 -7.39 24.65 -18.80
C GLN A 53 -6.73 25.28 -20.03
N PRO A 54 -7.16 24.93 -21.25
CA PRO A 54 -6.69 25.59 -22.46
C PRO A 54 -7.12 27.06 -22.48
N GLU A 55 -6.30 27.94 -23.08
CA GLU A 55 -6.71 29.33 -23.26
C GLU A 55 -7.88 29.44 -24.23
N LYS A 56 -8.68 30.52 -24.10
CA LYS A 56 -9.92 30.74 -24.86
C LYS A 56 -9.74 30.70 -26.39
N ASP A 57 -8.53 30.92 -26.88
CA ASP A 57 -8.20 30.92 -28.31
C ASP A 57 -7.55 29.60 -28.80
N GLY A 58 -7.54 28.56 -27.97
CA GLY A 58 -6.91 27.27 -28.33
C GLY A 58 -5.38 27.30 -28.31
N LEU A 59 -4.78 28.40 -27.85
CA LEU A 59 -3.34 28.47 -27.57
C LEU A 59 -3.00 27.65 -26.32
N ALA A 60 -1.81 27.06 -26.33
CA ALA A 60 -1.27 26.40 -25.15
C ALA A 60 -1.10 27.44 -24.02
N PRO A 61 -1.51 27.12 -22.78
CA PRO A 61 -1.40 28.06 -21.67
C PRO A 61 0.05 28.51 -21.47
N ALA A 62 0.26 29.78 -21.13
CA ALA A 62 1.59 30.34 -20.88
C ALA A 62 2.31 29.71 -19.66
N LEU A 63 1.58 28.96 -18.85
CA LEU A 63 2.07 28.25 -17.67
C LEU A 63 2.33 26.78 -18.00
N MET A 64 3.44 26.24 -17.50
CA MET A 64 3.76 24.82 -17.57
C MET A 64 3.47 24.16 -16.22
N LEU A 65 2.73 23.06 -16.24
CA LEU A 65 2.45 22.25 -15.05
C LEU A 65 3.48 21.12 -14.95
N HIS A 66 4.14 20.99 -13.80
CA HIS A 66 5.16 19.96 -13.53
C HIS A 66 5.05 19.46 -12.08
N GLY A 67 5.57 18.25 -11.82
CA GLY A 67 5.42 17.53 -10.56
C GLY A 67 4.40 16.40 -10.64
N ASP A 68 3.82 16.02 -9.51
CA ASP A 68 2.85 14.92 -9.41
C ASP A 68 1.46 15.37 -9.86
N THR A 69 1.21 15.30 -11.17
CA THR A 69 -0.09 15.69 -11.78
C THR A 69 -1.07 14.53 -11.89
N HIS A 70 -0.62 13.30 -11.63
CA HIS A 70 -1.44 12.09 -11.66
C HIS A 70 -1.15 11.25 -10.43
N ILE A 71 -2.19 10.86 -9.72
CA ILE A 71 -2.11 9.96 -8.57
C ILE A 71 -3.18 8.87 -8.69
N GLN A 72 -2.83 7.68 -8.20
CA GLN A 72 -3.73 6.54 -8.12
C GLN A 72 -3.72 5.98 -6.71
N GLU A 73 -4.91 5.77 -6.19
CA GLU A 73 -5.17 5.08 -4.93
C GLU A 73 -6.09 3.90 -5.20
N GLN A 74 -6.21 2.99 -4.25
CA GLN A 74 -7.08 1.83 -4.38
C GLN A 74 -7.90 1.59 -3.12
N THR A 75 -9.08 1.02 -3.30
CA THR A 75 -9.93 0.50 -2.22
C THR A 75 -10.50 -0.86 -2.64
N ARG A 76 -11.16 -1.59 -1.76
CA ARG A 76 -11.55 -2.98 -2.01
C ARG A 76 -12.93 -3.29 -1.44
N ILE A 77 -13.54 -4.35 -1.96
CA ILE A 77 -14.77 -4.90 -1.39
C ILE A 77 -14.36 -5.79 -0.23
N ILE A 78 -14.93 -5.49 0.93
CA ILE A 78 -14.71 -6.24 2.15
C ILE A 78 -15.52 -7.54 2.07
N LEU A 79 -14.87 -8.67 2.33
CA LEU A 79 -15.41 -10.03 2.31
C LEU A 79 -15.12 -10.73 3.63
N ASP A 80 -16.06 -11.59 4.06
CA ASP A 80 -15.90 -12.51 5.20
C ASP A 80 -15.62 -11.84 6.57
N CYS A 81 -16.29 -10.72 6.88
CA CYS A 81 -16.10 -9.94 8.11
C CYS A 81 -17.25 -10.03 9.13
N GLY A 82 -17.94 -11.17 9.17
CA GLY A 82 -19.04 -11.36 10.13
C GLY A 82 -20.32 -10.59 9.80
N GLU A 83 -21.14 -10.32 10.81
CA GLU A 83 -22.47 -9.70 10.68
C GLU A 83 -22.45 -8.16 10.79
N ASP A 84 -21.35 -7.58 11.28
CA ASP A 84 -21.18 -6.14 11.46
C ASP A 84 -20.43 -5.47 10.29
N ASP A 85 -20.08 -6.25 9.26
CA ASP A 85 -19.35 -5.84 8.06
C ASP A 85 -18.00 -5.16 8.38
N LEU A 86 -17.43 -5.41 9.56
CA LEU A 86 -16.20 -4.76 10.05
C LEU A 86 -15.13 -5.80 10.35
N CYS A 87 -14.14 -5.95 9.46
CA CYS A 87 -13.03 -6.88 9.69
C CYS A 87 -12.09 -6.39 10.80
N VAL A 88 -12.01 -7.14 11.89
CA VAL A 88 -11.07 -6.92 13.00
C VAL A 88 -9.97 -8.00 12.99
N PRO A 89 -8.78 -7.72 12.44
CA PRO A 89 -7.66 -8.67 12.44
C PRO A 89 -6.99 -8.74 13.82
N GLN A 90 -6.35 -9.88 14.09
CA GLN A 90 -5.53 -10.09 15.29
C GLN A 90 -4.13 -10.52 14.85
N LEU A 91 -3.31 -9.54 14.46
CA LEU A 91 -1.97 -9.78 13.96
C LEU A 91 -1.00 -10.05 15.11
N GLN A 92 -0.21 -11.11 14.97
CA GLN A 92 0.88 -11.49 15.88
C GLN A 92 2.19 -11.54 15.10
N LEU A 93 3.27 -11.13 15.74
CA LEU A 93 4.60 -11.16 15.15
C LEU A 93 5.61 -11.64 16.18
N THR A 94 6.38 -12.67 15.83
CA THR A 94 7.58 -13.05 16.58
C THR A 94 8.80 -12.97 15.68
N ALA A 95 9.96 -12.71 16.27
CA ALA A 95 11.20 -12.57 15.53
C ALA A 95 12.39 -13.08 16.34
N SER A 96 13.36 -13.65 15.62
CA SER A 96 14.66 -14.04 16.13
C SER A 96 15.72 -13.72 15.09
N VAL A 97 16.97 -13.60 15.53
CA VAL A 97 18.10 -13.26 14.66
C VAL A 97 19.18 -14.30 14.82
N THR A 98 19.72 -14.77 13.70
CA THR A 98 20.92 -15.61 13.65
C THR A 98 22.05 -14.86 12.96
N GLY A 99 23.30 -15.22 13.25
CA GLY A 99 24.49 -14.50 12.78
C GLY A 99 25.09 -13.51 13.79
N SER A 100 24.64 -13.52 15.05
CA SER A 100 25.30 -12.82 16.16
C SER A 100 26.50 -13.62 16.71
N PRO A 101 27.58 -12.96 17.19
CA PRO A 101 27.79 -11.52 17.31
C PRO A 101 28.27 -10.86 16.00
N LEU A 102 27.95 -9.57 15.84
CA LEU A 102 28.45 -8.75 14.73
C LEU A 102 29.93 -8.39 14.93
N LEU A 103 30.74 -8.55 13.89
CA LEU A 103 32.17 -8.20 13.90
C LEU A 103 32.39 -6.81 13.31
N VAL A 104 33.02 -5.92 14.08
CA VAL A 104 33.31 -4.56 13.64
C VAL A 104 34.36 -4.59 12.51
N GLY A 105 34.06 -3.92 11.40
CA GLY A 105 34.94 -3.85 10.23
C GLY A 105 34.87 -5.05 9.28
N ALA A 106 33.96 -6.00 9.52
CA ALA A 106 33.66 -7.10 8.62
C ALA A 106 32.33 -6.89 7.88
N ASP A 107 32.19 -7.55 6.75
CA ASP A 107 30.91 -7.67 6.04
C ASP A 107 30.04 -8.69 6.77
N ASN A 108 29.21 -8.22 7.69
CA ASN A 108 28.29 -9.07 8.44
C ASN A 108 27.06 -9.39 7.60
N VAL A 109 26.52 -10.59 7.75
CA VAL A 109 25.21 -10.94 7.20
C VAL A 109 24.39 -11.53 8.33
N LEU A 110 23.26 -10.90 8.62
CA LEU A 110 22.27 -11.35 9.59
C LEU A 110 21.11 -12.02 8.87
N GLU A 111 20.60 -13.08 9.48
CA GLU A 111 19.37 -13.72 9.07
C GLU A 111 18.30 -13.48 10.15
N LEU A 112 17.29 -12.70 9.80
CA LEU A 112 16.11 -12.45 10.61
C LEU A 112 15.06 -13.51 10.28
N GLN A 113 14.71 -14.32 11.27
CA GLN A 113 13.64 -15.30 11.18
C GLN A 113 12.41 -14.74 11.91
N MET A 114 11.34 -14.52 11.17
CA MET A 114 10.12 -13.88 11.66
C MET A 114 8.92 -14.78 11.39
N GLU A 115 7.94 -14.78 12.28
CA GLU A 115 6.68 -15.49 12.11
C GLU A 115 5.53 -14.50 12.31
N ALA A 116 4.80 -14.24 11.23
CA ALA A 116 3.62 -13.40 11.23
C ALA A 116 2.37 -14.27 11.21
N ALA A 117 1.45 -14.06 12.14
CA ALA A 117 0.19 -14.78 12.21
C ALA A 117 -1.01 -13.83 12.29
N ASN A 118 -2.17 -14.29 11.83
CA ASN A 118 -3.43 -13.58 11.99
C ASN A 118 -4.46 -14.50 12.65
N GLU A 119 -4.78 -14.26 13.91
CA GLU A 119 -5.74 -15.05 14.70
C GLU A 119 -7.17 -14.47 14.60
N GLY A 120 -7.34 -13.34 13.92
CA GLY A 120 -8.59 -12.60 13.79
C GLY A 120 -9.23 -12.74 12.41
N GLU A 121 -9.97 -11.73 11.99
CA GLU A 121 -10.55 -11.65 10.66
C GLU A 121 -9.53 -11.26 9.59
N GLY A 122 -9.93 -11.27 8.31
CA GLY A 122 -9.02 -10.95 7.21
C GLY A 122 -8.35 -9.58 7.35
N ALA A 123 -7.02 -9.55 7.34
CA ALA A 123 -6.25 -8.30 7.33
C ALA A 123 -5.97 -7.88 5.89
N TYR A 124 -6.69 -6.88 5.39
CA TYR A 124 -6.47 -6.32 4.05
C TYR A 124 -5.19 -5.50 4.01
N GLU A 125 -4.47 -5.58 2.88
CA GLU A 125 -3.19 -4.87 2.69
C GLU A 125 -2.19 -5.13 3.82
N ALA A 126 -2.12 -6.38 4.28
CA ALA A 126 -1.21 -6.77 5.35
C ALA A 126 0.23 -6.73 4.83
N GLU A 127 1.07 -5.95 5.51
CA GLU A 127 2.50 -5.80 5.21
C GLU A 127 3.34 -6.00 6.48
N LEU A 128 4.51 -6.60 6.31
CA LEU A 128 5.56 -6.62 7.33
C LEU A 128 6.48 -5.42 7.11
N ALA A 129 6.60 -4.56 8.13
CA ALA A 129 7.51 -3.42 8.15
C ALA A 129 8.75 -3.71 9.01
N VAL A 130 9.92 -3.79 8.38
CA VAL A 130 11.20 -3.99 9.06
C VAL A 130 12.03 -2.70 9.00
N HIS A 131 12.25 -2.08 10.16
CA HIS A 131 13.09 -0.88 10.27
C HIS A 131 14.56 -1.29 10.40
N LEU A 132 15.36 -0.93 9.40
CA LEU A 132 16.79 -1.26 9.38
C LEU A 132 17.63 -0.14 10.01
N PRO A 133 18.63 -0.48 10.85
CA PRO A 133 19.53 0.50 11.42
C PRO A 133 20.45 1.14 10.35
N PRO A 134 21.08 2.29 10.67
CA PRO A 134 22.12 2.84 9.81
C PRO A 134 23.23 1.82 9.55
N GLY A 135 23.62 1.67 8.28
CA GLY A 135 24.63 0.69 7.85
C GLY A 135 24.08 -0.68 7.44
N ALA A 136 22.82 -1.00 7.76
CA ALA A 136 22.18 -2.22 7.30
C ALA A 136 21.48 -2.04 5.94
N HIS A 137 21.48 -3.10 5.14
CA HIS A 137 20.92 -3.16 3.79
C HIS A 137 20.16 -4.46 3.58
N TYR A 138 18.93 -4.34 3.06
CA TYR A 138 18.13 -5.49 2.65
C TYR A 138 18.80 -6.23 1.49
N MET A 139 18.91 -7.56 1.61
CA MET A 139 19.41 -8.42 0.53
C MET A 139 18.28 -9.20 -0.12
N ARG A 140 17.53 -9.99 0.66
CA ARG A 140 16.43 -10.82 0.20
C ARG A 140 15.50 -11.22 1.34
N ALA A 141 14.27 -11.60 1.02
CA ALA A 141 13.36 -12.26 1.94
C ALA A 141 12.71 -13.47 1.25
N LEU A 142 12.51 -14.52 2.03
CA LEU A 142 11.84 -15.75 1.62
C LEU A 142 10.70 -16.05 2.59
N SER A 143 9.63 -16.66 2.09
CA SER A 143 8.54 -17.19 2.92
C SER A 143 8.56 -18.72 2.95
N ASN A 144 7.94 -19.30 3.96
CA ASN A 144 7.73 -20.76 4.07
C ASN A 144 6.47 -21.26 3.34
N ILE A 145 5.79 -20.41 2.56
CA ILE A 145 4.57 -20.78 1.83
C ILE A 145 4.95 -21.46 0.52
N GLU A 146 4.53 -22.71 0.34
CA GLU A 146 4.72 -23.45 -0.92
C GLU A 146 4.08 -22.68 -2.10
N GLY A 147 4.86 -22.48 -3.17
CA GLY A 147 4.44 -21.71 -4.34
C GLY A 147 4.54 -20.18 -4.20
N PHE A 148 4.80 -19.65 -3.00
CA PHE A 148 5.05 -18.23 -2.73
C PHE A 148 6.33 -18.01 -1.92
N GLU A 149 7.34 -18.83 -2.19
CA GLU A 149 8.63 -18.84 -1.48
C GLU A 149 9.35 -17.49 -1.54
N ARG A 150 9.16 -16.71 -2.61
CA ARG A 150 9.69 -15.35 -2.73
C ARG A 150 8.61 -14.33 -2.41
N ILE A 151 8.71 -13.74 -1.23
CA ILE A 151 7.86 -12.63 -0.81
C ILE A 151 8.26 -11.33 -1.53
N ILE A 152 7.26 -10.52 -1.91
CA ILE A 152 7.48 -9.22 -2.55
C ILE A 152 7.83 -8.22 -1.46
N CYS A 153 9.05 -7.66 -1.52
CA CYS A 153 9.51 -6.66 -0.58
C CYS A 153 10.09 -5.45 -1.30
N ASN A 154 9.78 -4.26 -0.78
CA ASN A 154 10.29 -2.99 -1.29
C ASN A 154 10.98 -2.22 -0.15
N GLN A 155 12.24 -1.83 -0.37
CA GLN A 155 12.95 -0.96 0.57
C GLN A 155 12.65 0.51 0.23
N LYS A 156 12.06 1.23 1.19
CA LYS A 156 11.83 2.67 1.12
C LYS A 156 12.75 3.39 2.10
N ARG A 157 13.06 4.65 1.81
CA ARG A 157 13.77 5.55 2.72
C ARG A 157 12.76 6.53 3.29
N GLU A 158 12.54 6.46 4.58
CA GLU A 158 11.66 7.37 5.30
C GLU A 158 12.54 8.21 6.22
N ASN A 159 12.85 9.44 5.81
CA ASN A 159 13.84 10.30 6.46
C ASN A 159 15.26 9.67 6.51
N GLU A 160 15.81 9.49 7.71
CA GLU A 160 17.11 8.88 7.96
C GLU A 160 17.06 7.36 8.15
N THR A 161 15.86 6.77 8.24
CA THR A 161 15.68 5.32 8.44
C THR A 161 15.33 4.63 7.12
N LYS A 162 15.83 3.40 6.96
CA LYS A 162 15.46 2.52 5.84
C LYS A 162 14.40 1.56 6.36
N VAL A 163 13.30 1.44 5.63
CA VAL A 163 12.21 0.53 5.97
C VAL A 163 12.02 -0.45 4.83
N VAL A 164 11.94 -1.73 5.15
CA VAL A 164 11.59 -2.79 4.19
C VAL A 164 10.13 -3.15 4.44
N LEU A 165 9.30 -3.02 3.39
CA LEU A 165 7.90 -3.40 3.42
C LEU A 165 7.72 -4.67 2.59
N CYS A 166 7.23 -5.75 3.21
CA CYS A 166 6.97 -7.03 2.54
C CYS A 166 5.48 -7.37 2.56
N GLU A 167 4.90 -7.74 1.42
CA GLU A 167 3.48 -8.07 1.30
C GLU A 167 3.17 -9.44 1.93
N LEU A 168 2.34 -9.45 2.99
CA LEU A 168 1.92 -10.67 3.70
C LEU A 168 0.62 -11.26 3.15
N GLY A 169 -0.17 -10.47 2.45
CA GLY A 169 -1.38 -10.94 1.80
C GLY A 169 -2.47 -9.89 1.74
N ASN A 170 -3.42 -10.10 0.84
CA ASN A 170 -4.52 -9.17 0.65
C ASN A 170 -5.84 -9.89 0.32
N PRO A 171 -6.62 -10.29 1.35
CA PRO A 171 -6.29 -10.20 2.77
C PRO A 171 -5.30 -11.30 3.22
N MET A 172 -4.51 -11.02 4.26
CA MET A 172 -3.94 -12.07 5.11
C MET A 172 -5.09 -12.71 5.90
N LYS A 173 -5.49 -13.91 5.47
CA LYS A 173 -6.70 -14.59 5.94
C LYS A 173 -6.66 -14.93 7.44
N ARG A 174 -7.84 -15.19 8.01
CA ARG A 174 -7.98 -15.77 9.36
C ARG A 174 -7.15 -17.05 9.47
N ASN A 175 -6.47 -17.20 10.60
CA ASN A 175 -5.56 -18.30 10.95
C ASN A 175 -4.37 -18.46 9.98
N ALA A 176 -4.05 -17.44 9.17
CA ALA A 176 -2.85 -17.47 8.36
C ALA A 176 -1.60 -17.39 9.25
N GLN A 177 -0.58 -18.19 8.94
CA GLN A 177 0.74 -18.15 9.57
C GLN A 177 1.80 -18.17 8.47
N ILE A 178 2.71 -17.20 8.52
CA ILE A 178 3.73 -16.96 7.49
C ILE A 178 5.08 -16.85 8.19
N GLY A 179 5.93 -17.85 7.96
CA GLY A 179 7.32 -17.82 8.35
C GLY A 179 8.14 -17.10 7.28
N ILE A 180 8.97 -16.15 7.71
CA ILE A 180 9.72 -15.25 6.84
C ILE A 180 11.18 -15.26 7.26
N THR A 181 12.07 -15.52 6.30
CA THR A 181 13.52 -15.44 6.48
C THR A 181 14.05 -14.28 5.66
N MET A 182 14.57 -13.25 6.33
CA MET A 182 15.12 -12.04 5.70
C MET A 182 16.63 -11.96 5.94
N LEU A 183 17.40 -11.77 4.87
CA LEU A 183 18.83 -11.49 4.95
C LEU A 183 19.11 -9.99 4.88
N VAL A 184 19.95 -9.54 5.80
CA VAL A 184 20.38 -8.14 5.93
C VAL A 184 21.90 -8.11 6.09
N SER A 185 22.58 -7.21 5.34
CA SER A 185 24.02 -6.95 5.45
C SER A 185 24.29 -5.56 6.02
#